data_AF-A0A7J8QV77-F1
#
_entry.id   AF-A0A7J8QV77-F1
#
_cell.length_a   1.000
_cell.length_b   1.000
_cell.length_c   1.000
_cell.angle_alpha   90.00
_cell.angle_beta   90.00
_cell.angle_gamma   90.00
#
_symmetry.space_group_name_H-M   'P 1'
#
loop_
_entity.id
_entity.type
_entity.pdbx_description
1 polymer ?
#
loop_
_entity_poly.entity_id
_entity_poly.type
_entity_poly.pdbx_seq_one_letter_code
_entity_poly.pdbx_strand_id
1 'polypeptide(L)' 'MPEVISVCYCGNSAKLNMSWSNDNPGRRFFGCKKFGSGFRKPCRFFSWFDPPLTPHSRIMLLGLLRKVRTLED' A
#
# COMPACT_ATOMS: atom_id res chain seq x y z
N MET A 1 3.21 0.06 -15.18
CA MET A 1 2.92 0.75 -13.90
C MET A 1 4.27 1.13 -13.32
N PRO A 2 4.53 2.36 -12.88
CA PRO A 2 5.80 2.63 -12.21
C PRO A 2 5.88 1.68 -11.02
N GLU A 3 6.87 0.80 -11.05
CA GLU A 3 7.19 -0.12 -9.96
C GLU A 3 7.44 0.75 -8.73
N VAL A 4 6.47 0.84 -7.81
CA VAL A 4 6.67 1.51 -6.53
C VAL A 4 7.63 0.63 -5.74
N ILE A 5 8.93 0.87 -5.89
CA ILE A 5 9.96 0.18 -5.15
C ILE A 5 9.97 0.76 -3.74
N SER A 6 9.30 0.06 -2.81
CA SER A 6 9.34 0.40 -1.40
C SER A 6 10.60 -0.17 -0.76
N VAL A 7 11.27 0.60 0.11
CA VAL A 7 12.50 0.20 0.81
C VAL A 7 12.18 -0.03 2.29
N CYS A 8 12.57 -1.18 2.83
CA CYS A 8 12.36 -1.49 4.24
C CYS A 8 13.42 -0.82 5.13
N TYR A 9 13.23 -0.83 6.45
CA TYR A 9 14.17 -0.22 7.41
C TYR A 9 15.58 -0.86 7.43
N CYS A 10 15.78 -1.99 6.75
CA CYS A 10 17.10 -2.56 6.54
C CYS A 10 17.84 -2.00 5.30
N GLY A 11 17.26 -1.03 4.58
CA GLY A 11 17.79 -0.50 3.32
C GLY A 11 17.57 -1.40 2.10
N ASN A 12 16.86 -2.52 2.24
CA ASN A 12 16.60 -3.46 1.14
C ASN A 12 15.22 -3.23 0.52
N SER A 13 15.05 -3.62 -0.75
CA SER A 13 13.73 -3.64 -1.39
C SER A 13 12.74 -4.50 -0.61
N ALA A 14 11.60 -3.91 -0.28
CA ALA A 14 10.49 -4.58 0.37
C ALA A 14 9.81 -5.54 -0.62
N LYS A 15 9.27 -6.63 -0.09
CA LYS A 15 8.51 -7.62 -0.85
C LYS A 15 7.04 -7.23 -0.87
N LEU A 16 6.41 -7.26 -2.04
CA LEU A 16 4.95 -7.18 -2.15
C LEU A 16 4.34 -8.52 -1.72
N ASN A 17 3.44 -8.49 -0.74
CA ASN A 17 2.72 -9.63 -0.22
C ASN A 17 1.20 -9.39 -0.30
N MET A 18 0.43 -10.46 -0.19
CA MET A 18 -1.03 -10.43 -0.08
C MET A 18 -1.42 -10.81 1.34
N SER A 19 -2.35 -10.06 1.92
CA SER A 19 -2.92 -10.34 3.23
C SER A 19 -3.93 -11.49 3.12
N TRP A 20 -3.81 -12.42 4.06
CA TRP A 20 -4.72 -13.56 4.25
C TRP A 20 -5.52 -13.45 5.54
N SER A 21 -5.49 -12.30 6.22
CA SER A 21 -6.30 -12.09 7.43
C SER A 21 -7.77 -11.89 7.09
N ASN A 22 -8.66 -12.34 7.98
CA ASN A 22 -10.11 -12.15 7.83
C ASN A 22 -10.53 -10.68 7.70
N ASP A 23 -9.80 -9.76 8.35
CA ASP A 23 -10.11 -8.32 8.31
C ASP A 23 -9.65 -7.63 7.02
N ASN A 24 -8.71 -8.21 6.29
CA ASN A 24 -8.09 -7.60 5.11
C ASN A 24 -7.76 -8.65 4.02
N PRO A 25 -8.72 -9.49 3.60
CA PRO A 25 -8.45 -10.55 2.65
C PRO A 25 -8.08 -9.95 1.29
N GLY A 26 -7.02 -10.47 0.67
CA GLY A 26 -6.61 -10.07 -0.68
C GLY A 26 -5.91 -8.71 -0.79
N ARG A 27 -5.93 -7.89 0.27
CA ARG A 27 -5.25 -6.58 0.29
C ARG A 27 -3.73 -6.77 0.23
N ARG A 28 -3.05 -6.01 -0.62
CA ARG A 28 -1.60 -6.14 -0.81
C ARG A 28 -0.82 -5.15 0.05
N PHE A 29 0.36 -5.55 0.51
CA PHE A 29 1.24 -4.73 1.33
C PHE A 29 2.72 -5.02 1.03
N PHE A 30 3.57 -4.03 1.27
CA PHE A 30 5.03 -4.18 1.26
C PHE A 30 5.52 -4.55 2.66
N GLY A 31 6.38 -5.57 2.73
CA GLY A 31 7.00 -6.03 3.98
C GLY A 31 8.48 -6.35 3.82
N CYS A 32 9.23 -6.38 4.92
CA CYS A 32 10.63 -6.80 4.89
C CYS A 32 10.75 -8.26 4.42
N LYS A 33 11.67 -8.53 3.48
CA LYS A 33 11.96 -9.89 2.99
C LYS A 33 12.43 -10.85 4.09
N LYS A 34 13.01 -10.33 5.17
CA LYS A 34 13.50 -11.11 6.31
C LYS A 34 12.38 -11.45 7.31
N PHE A 35 11.17 -10.90 7.16
CA PHE A 35 10.06 -11.19 8.06
C PHE A 35 9.63 -12.65 7.89
N GLY A 36 9.56 -13.40 9.00
CA GLY A 36 9.20 -14.83 9.01
C GLY A 36 10.30 -15.80 8.56
N SER A 37 11.50 -15.32 8.17
CA SER A 37 12.56 -16.16 7.60
C SER A 37 13.57 -16.70 8.63
N GLY A 38 13.19 -16.81 9.91
CA GLY A 38 14.07 -17.29 10.99
C GLY A 38 15.21 -16.34 11.40
N PHE A 39 15.32 -15.15 10.81
CA PHE A 39 16.29 -14.14 11.24
C PHE A 39 15.95 -13.65 12.65
N ARG A 40 16.96 -13.51 13.53
CA ARG A 40 16.76 -13.19 14.96
C ARG A 40 16.04 -11.84 15.20
N LYS A 41 16.18 -10.86 14.28
CA LYS A 41 15.54 -9.54 14.38
C LYS A 41 15.15 -9.02 12.99
N PRO A 42 14.04 -9.47 12.39
CA PRO A 42 13.56 -8.88 11.15
C PRO A 42 13.02 -7.47 11.45
N CYS A 43 13.25 -6.51 10.56
CA CYS A 43 12.61 -5.21 10.72
C CYS A 43 11.10 -5.35 10.48
N ARG A 44 10.32 -4.60 11.25
CA ARG A 44 8.85 -4.61 11.19
C ARG A 44 8.31 -3.59 10.18
N PHE A 45 9.02 -3.40 9.07
CA PHE A 45 8.56 -2.53 8.00
C PHE A 45 7.25 -3.07 7.41
N PHE A 46 6.28 -2.19 7.26
CA PHE A 46 4.96 -2.46 6.69
C PHE A 46 4.43 -1.20 6.00
N SER A 47 3.91 -1.35 4.79
CA SER A 47 3.17 -0.30 4.09
C SER A 47 2.11 -0.92 3.21
N TRP A 48 0.91 -0.34 3.16
CA TRP A 48 -0.11 -0.79 2.19
C TRP A 48 0.37 -0.52 0.75
N PHE A 49 -0.03 -1.40 -0.16
CA PHE A 49 0.14 -1.19 -1.60
C PHE A 49 -1.13 -0.58 -2.16
N ASP A 50 -1.03 0.68 -2.58
CA ASP A 50 -2.10 1.36 -3.29
C ASP A 50 -1.79 1.33 -4.80
N PRO A 51 -2.58 0.60 -5.61
CA PRO A 51 -2.39 0.59 -7.05
C PRO A 51 -2.67 1.98 -7.63
N PRO A 52 -2.07 2.33 -8.78
CA PRO A 52 -2.41 3.57 -9.46
C PRO A 52 -3.90 3.60 -9.77
N LEU A 53 -4.53 4.75 -9.48
CA LEU A 53 -5.92 4.98 -9.84
C LEU A 53 -6.10 4.85 -11.35
N THR A 54 -7.20 4.22 -11.77
CA THR A 54 -7.59 4.23 -13.17
C THR A 54 -7.98 5.66 -13.57
N PRO A 55 -7.89 6.03 -14.86
CA PRO A 55 -8.36 7.34 -15.31
C PRO A 55 -9.80 7.64 -14.87
N HIS A 56 -10.66 6.62 -14.91
CA HIS A 56 -12.05 6.72 -14.47
C HIS A 56 -12.18 6.98 -12.96
N SER A 57 -11.49 6.20 -12.12
CA SER A 57 -11.56 6.41 -10.67
C SER A 57 -10.96 7.74 -10.24
N ARG A 58 -9.92 8.22 -10.94
CA ARG A 58 -9.36 9.57 -10.74
C ARG A 58 -10.40 10.66 -11.03
N ILE A 59 -11.11 10.59 -12.15
CA ILE A 59 -12.15 11.58 -12.51
C ILE A 59 -13.26 11.58 -11.46
N MET A 60 -13.74 10.40 -11.07
CA MET A 60 -14.77 10.26 -10.04
C MET A 60 -14.33 10.86 -8.71
N LEU A 61 -13.12 10.53 -8.24
CA LEU A 61 -12.57 11.07 -6.99
C LEU A 61 -12.46 12.61 -7.04
N LEU A 62 -11.96 13.17 -8.14
CA LEU A 62 -11.88 14.63 -8.32
C LEU A 62 -13.26 15.30 -8.38
N GLY A 63 -14.27 14.63 -8.95
CA GLY A 63 -15.65 15.10 -8.93
C GLY A 63 -16.22 15.13 -7.50
N LEU A 64 -16.02 14.05 -6.74
CA LEU A 64 -16.47 13.95 -5.35
C LEU A 64 -15.79 15.01 -4.46
N LEU A 65 -14.48 15.20 -4.57
CA LEU A 65 -13.73 16.21 -3.81
C LEU A 65 -14.23 17.63 -4.06
N ARG A 66 -14.62 17.96 -5.31
CA ARG A 66 -15.22 19.25 -5.63
C ARG A 66 -16.57 19.43 -4.94
N LYS A 67 -17.41 18.39 -4.95
CA LYS A 67 -18.74 18.41 -4.31
C LYS A 67 -18.64 18.56 -2.79
N VAL A 68 -17.70 17.86 -2.14
CA VAL A 68 -17.49 17.99 -0.69
C VAL A 68 -17.14 19.43 -0.33
N ARG A 69 -16.19 20.04 -1.05
CA ARG A 69 -15.80 21.44 -0.81
C ARG A 69 -16.97 22.41 -0.92
N THR A 70 -17.81 22.28 -1.95
CA THR A 70 -19.01 23.13 -2.10
C THR A 70 -20.08 22.93 -1.03
N LEU A 71 -20.03 21.82 -0.27
CA LEU A 71 -20.96 21.56 0.83
C LEU A 71 -20.40 21.98 2.19
N GLU A 72 -19.08 22.13 2.29
CA GLU A 72 -18.37 22.60 3.48
C GLU A 72 -18.28 24.15 3.52
N ASP A 73 -18.48 24.81 2.38
CA ASP A 73 -18.65 26.26 2.22
C ASP A 73 -20.11 26.69 2.48
#